data_AF-A0A8T5UQZ2-F1
#
_entry.id   AF-A0A8T5UQZ2-F1
#
_cell.length_a   1.000
_cell.length_b   1.000
_cell.length_c   1.000
_cell.angle_alpha   90.00
_cell.angle_beta   90.00
_cell.angle_gamma   90.00
#
_symmetry.space_group_name_H-M   'P 1'
#
loop_
_entity.id
_entity.type
_entity.pdbx_description
1 polymer ?
#
loop_
_entity_poly.entity_id
_entity_poly.type
_entity_poly.pdbx_seq_one_letter_code
_entity_poly.pdbx_strand_id
1 'polypeptide(L)'
;MQLDIIHKQGDQKIKMHQSYPKNKNSLSAEYDLKKDLLEFVLKNSNTEILIIDYKYFPKFEKIYDKLPMIKKVIVYDAPKNFNFTNKIIDFQEILLDDFKNPNIDVRNFHPLEILYTSGTTGRPKGVLYRNYYTL
;
A
#
# COMPACT_ATOMS: atom_id res chain seq x y z
N MET A 1 -5.31 2.42 -10.89
CA MET A 1 -4.83 3.45 -9.95
C MET A 1 -4.73 2.76 -8.59
N GLN A 2 -3.57 2.83 -7.99
CA GLN A 2 -2.93 1.73 -7.28
C GLN A 2 -2.73 2.08 -5.81
N LEU A 3 -3.08 1.19 -4.89
CA LEU A 3 -2.65 1.32 -3.50
C LEU A 3 -1.29 0.62 -3.36
N ASP A 4 -0.26 1.40 -3.03
CA ASP A 4 1.06 0.87 -2.70
C ASP A 4 1.21 0.86 -1.17
N ILE A 5 1.36 -0.34 -0.59
CA ILE A 5 1.55 -0.52 0.86
C ILE A 5 3.02 -0.91 1.05
N ILE A 6 3.78 -0.16 1.85
CA ILE A 6 5.20 -0.48 2.10
C ILE A 6 5.32 -1.14 3.48
N HIS A 7 5.72 -2.41 3.48
CA HIS A 7 6.01 -3.18 4.69
C HIS A 7 7.53 -3.18 4.96
N LYS A 8 7.92 -3.19 6.24
CA LYS A 8 9.31 -3.34 6.67
C LYS A 8 9.45 -4.66 7.44
N GLN A 9 10.23 -5.60 6.89
CA GLN A 9 10.64 -6.82 7.59
C GLN A 9 12.18 -6.77 7.74
N GLY A 10 12.68 -6.51 8.96
CA GLY A 10 14.10 -6.26 9.20
C GLY A 10 14.58 -4.91 8.63
N ASP A 11 15.80 -4.82 8.11
CA ASP A 11 16.35 -3.60 7.48
C ASP A 11 15.93 -3.38 6.01
N GLN A 12 15.05 -4.23 5.48
CA GLN A 12 14.62 -4.18 4.08
C GLN A 12 13.26 -3.49 3.92
N LYS A 13 13.15 -2.58 2.94
CA LYS A 13 11.89 -1.92 2.53
C LYS A 13 11.24 -2.77 1.43
N ILE A 14 10.02 -3.27 1.66
CA ILE A 14 9.27 -4.11 0.72
C ILE A 14 8.12 -3.26 0.14
N LYS A 15 8.09 -3.10 -1.19
CA LYS A 15 7.05 -2.34 -1.91
C LYS A 15 5.93 -3.27 -2.35
N MET A 16 4.75 -3.20 -1.73
CA MET A 16 3.57 -3.94 -2.19
C MET A 16 2.74 -3.10 -3.16
N HIS A 17 2.16 -3.72 -4.18
CA HIS A 17 1.60 -3.04 -5.34
C HIS A 17 0.23 -3.60 -5.71
N GLN A 18 -0.89 -3.00 -5.27
CA GLN A 18 -2.22 -3.54 -5.62
C GLN A 18 -2.61 -3.23 -7.07
N SER A 19 -2.35 -4.17 -7.99
CA SER A 19 -2.70 -4.06 -9.41
C SER A 19 -4.13 -4.53 -9.71
N TYR A 20 -4.89 -3.75 -10.48
CA TYR A 20 -6.14 -4.19 -11.08
C TYR A 20 -5.86 -4.77 -12.48
N PRO A 21 -6.16 -6.05 -12.75
CA PRO A 21 -5.95 -6.62 -14.08
C PRO A 21 -6.91 -5.99 -15.10
N LYS A 22 -6.35 -5.29 -16.09
CA LYS A 22 -7.06 -4.92 -17.32
C LYS A 22 -7.05 -6.11 -18.27
N ASN A 23 -7.99 -7.03 -18.15
CA ASN A 23 -8.33 -7.91 -19.27
C ASN A 23 -9.82 -8.23 -19.32
N LYS A 24 -10.32 -8.25 -20.56
CA LYS A 24 -11.71 -8.25 -21.01
C LYS A 24 -12.56 -9.34 -20.36
N ASN A 25 -13.29 -8.96 -19.32
CA ASN A 25 -14.60 -9.44 -18.85
C ASN A 25 -15.00 -8.54 -17.67
N SER A 26 -14.90 -7.22 -17.88
CA SER A 26 -14.96 -6.20 -16.84
C SER A 26 -16.36 -6.10 -16.26
N LEU A 27 -16.62 -6.87 -15.21
CA LEU A 27 -17.59 -6.51 -14.18
C LEU A 27 -17.04 -5.27 -13.47
N SER A 28 -17.58 -4.12 -13.89
CA SER A 28 -17.42 -2.81 -13.28
C SER A 28 -17.91 -2.87 -11.83
N ALA A 29 -17.07 -3.32 -10.92
CA ALA A 29 -17.32 -3.18 -9.49
C ALA A 29 -16.31 -2.19 -8.96
N GLU A 30 -16.73 -0.93 -9.02
CA GLU A 30 -16.26 0.17 -8.19
C GLU A 30 -16.47 -0.25 -6.73
N TYR A 31 -15.58 -1.11 -6.20
CA TYR A 31 -15.65 -1.55 -4.82
C TYR A 31 -15.24 -0.37 -3.97
N ASP A 32 -16.26 0.36 -3.53
CA ASP A 32 -16.22 1.22 -2.36
C ASP A 32 -15.40 0.48 -1.30
N LEU A 33 -14.14 0.89 -1.10
CA LEU A 33 -13.26 0.33 -0.06
C LEU A 33 -14.04 0.44 1.24
N LYS A 34 -14.69 -0.66 1.66
CA LYS A 34 -15.40 -0.73 2.93
C LYS A 34 -14.35 -0.46 3.99
N LYS A 35 -14.63 0.46 4.92
CA LYS A 35 -13.66 0.86 5.96
C LYS A 35 -13.09 -0.36 6.70
N ASP A 36 -13.94 -1.35 6.94
CA ASP A 36 -13.56 -2.61 7.60
C ASP A 36 -12.50 -3.40 6.82
N LEU A 37 -12.54 -3.35 5.49
CA LEU A 37 -11.55 -3.97 4.63
C LEU A 37 -10.20 -3.26 4.72
N LEU A 38 -10.20 -1.92 4.64
CA LEU A 38 -8.97 -1.14 4.72
C LEU A 38 -8.30 -1.31 6.09
N GLU A 39 -9.07 -1.23 7.18
CA GLU A 39 -8.57 -1.46 8.53
C GLU A 39 -7.99 -2.87 8.68
N PHE A 40 -8.71 -3.89 8.20
CA PHE A 40 -8.24 -5.27 8.23
C PHE A 40 -6.92 -5.46 7.48
N VAL A 41 -6.83 -4.95 6.24
CA VAL A 41 -5.65 -5.09 5.39
C VAL A 41 -4.44 -4.42 6.03
N LEU A 42 -4.57 -3.19 6.50
CA LEU A 42 -3.46 -2.43 7.08
C LEU A 42 -2.96 -3.03 8.41
N LYS A 43 -3.87 -3.57 9.23
CA LYS A 43 -3.51 -4.31 10.44
C LYS A 43 -2.86 -5.65 10.11
N ASN A 44 -3.46 -6.44 9.23
CA ASN A 44 -3.00 -7.80 8.95
C ASN A 44 -1.65 -7.82 8.24
N SER A 45 -1.32 -6.79 7.45
CA SER A 45 -0.02 -6.66 6.80
C SER A 45 1.04 -5.98 7.68
N ASN A 46 0.71 -5.59 8.93
CA ASN A 46 1.58 -4.78 9.79
C ASN A 46 2.18 -3.60 9.02
N THR A 47 1.33 -2.80 8.36
CA THR A 47 1.78 -1.67 7.54
C THR A 47 2.47 -0.62 8.39
N GLU A 48 3.68 -0.20 8.00
CA GLU A 48 4.38 0.93 8.62
C GLU A 48 4.37 2.21 7.77
N ILE A 49 4.37 2.06 6.45
CA ILE A 49 4.34 3.18 5.50
C ILE A 49 3.20 2.94 4.51
N LEU A 50 2.28 3.89 4.42
CA LEU A 50 1.13 3.83 3.51
C LEU A 50 1.29 4.86 2.38
N ILE A 51 1.22 4.43 1.13
CA ILE A 51 1.03 5.33 -0.01
C ILE A 51 -0.44 5.24 -0.42
N ILE A 52 -1.11 6.39 -0.48
CA ILE A 52 -2.56 6.45 -0.72
C ILE A 52 -2.92 7.61 -1.64
N ASP A 53 -3.86 7.38 -2.55
CA ASP A 53 -4.50 8.45 -3.32
C ASP A 53 -5.41 9.27 -2.41
N TYR A 54 -5.36 10.60 -2.52
CA TYR A 54 -6.15 11.52 -1.72
C TYR A 54 -7.65 11.16 -1.71
N LYS A 55 -8.22 10.64 -2.80
CA LYS A 55 -9.64 10.24 -2.82
C LYS A 55 -10.00 9.17 -1.78
N TYR A 56 -9.03 8.38 -1.32
CA TYR A 56 -9.22 7.38 -0.27
C TYR A 56 -8.78 7.88 1.11
N PHE A 57 -8.08 9.01 1.20
CA PHE A 57 -7.59 9.58 2.46
C PHE A 57 -8.72 9.85 3.48
N PRO A 58 -9.89 10.42 3.13
CA PRO A 58 -10.99 10.63 4.09
C PRO A 58 -11.56 9.34 4.69
N LYS A 59 -11.35 8.18 4.04
CA LYS A 59 -11.73 6.87 4.61
C LYS A 59 -10.66 6.34 5.55
N PHE A 60 -9.40 6.50 5.16
CA PHE A 60 -8.24 6.17 5.98
C PHE A 60 -8.21 6.99 7.29
N GLU A 61 -8.46 8.29 7.22
CA GLU A 61 -8.46 9.19 8.38
C GLU A 61 -9.40 8.70 9.49
N LYS A 62 -10.58 8.19 9.11
CA LYS A 62 -11.59 7.65 10.04
C LYS A 62 -11.15 6.40 10.80
N ILE A 63 -10.07 5.74 10.38
CA ILE A 63 -9.53 4.53 11.02
C ILE A 63 -8.08 4.73 11.49
N TYR A 64 -7.48 5.91 11.31
CA TYR A 64 -6.06 6.14 11.55
C TYR A 64 -5.65 5.85 13.01
N ASP A 65 -6.48 6.27 13.98
CA ASP A 65 -6.23 6.03 15.41
C ASP A 65 -6.16 4.54 15.79
N LYS A 66 -6.72 3.66 14.94
CA LYS A 66 -6.70 2.20 15.15
C LYS A 66 -5.48 1.52 14.53
N LEU A 67 -4.57 2.28 13.90
CA LEU A 67 -3.45 1.78 13.11
C LEU A 67 -2.10 2.22 13.68
N PRO A 68 -1.74 1.80 14.91
CA PRO A 68 -0.55 2.29 15.62
C PRO A 68 0.78 1.96 14.92
N MET A 69 0.79 0.96 14.04
CA MET A 69 1.98 0.56 13.27
C MET A 69 2.35 1.57 12.19
N ILE A 70 1.40 2.40 11.74
CA ILE A 70 1.63 3.37 10.65
C ILE A 70 2.47 4.54 11.18
N LYS A 71 3.71 4.61 10.69
CA LYS A 71 4.70 5.63 11.02
C LYS A 71 4.69 6.78 10.00
N LYS A 72 4.34 6.50 8.74
CA LYS A 72 4.33 7.48 7.66
C LYS A 72 3.18 7.23 6.67
N VAL A 73 2.56 8.30 6.20
CA VAL A 73 1.56 8.29 5.12
C VAL A 73 2.05 9.22 4.02
N ILE A 74 2.02 8.75 2.78
CA ILE A 74 2.43 9.47 1.58
C ILE A 74 1.17 9.62 0.73
N VAL A 75 0.73 10.85 0.53
CA VAL A 75 -0.55 11.13 -0.14
C VAL A 75 -0.28 11.57 -1.57
N TYR A 76 -0.86 10.85 -2.52
CA TYR A 76 -0.82 11.19 -3.95
C TYR A 76 -2.04 12.03 -4.32
N ASP A 77 -1.83 13.05 -5.17
CA ASP A 77 -2.89 13.92 -5.73
C ASP A 77 -3.73 14.65 -4.66
N ALA A 78 -3.06 15.14 -3.61
CA ALA A 78 -3.70 15.97 -2.59
C ALA A 78 -4.03 17.37 -3.12
N PRO A 79 -5.13 18.01 -2.66
CA PRO A 79 -5.45 19.38 -3.03
C PRO A 79 -4.40 20.35 -2.48
N LYS A 80 -4.22 21.50 -3.15
CA LYS A 80 -3.18 22.49 -2.80
C LYS A 80 -3.21 22.99 -1.35
N ASN A 81 -4.37 22.96 -0.71
CA ASN A 81 -4.59 23.40 0.67
C ASN A 81 -4.61 22.24 1.67
N PHE A 82 -4.17 21.04 1.28
CA PHE A 82 -4.06 19.91 2.18
C PHE A 82 -3.00 20.16 3.25
N ASN A 83 -3.32 19.83 4.50
CA ASN A 83 -2.43 20.08 5.62
C ASN A 83 -1.50 18.88 5.85
N PHE A 84 -0.32 18.94 5.24
CA PHE A 84 0.75 17.97 5.48
C PHE A 84 1.36 18.13 6.89
N THR A 85 1.92 17.05 7.41
CA THR A 85 2.56 16.98 8.74
C THR A 85 3.86 16.20 8.66
N ASN A 86 4.60 16.10 9.77
CA ASN A 86 5.78 15.24 9.84
C ASN A 86 5.48 13.75 9.54
N LYS A 87 4.25 13.28 9.80
CA LYS A 87 3.82 11.90 9.53
C LYS A 87 3.09 11.74 8.19
N ILE A 88 2.47 12.78 7.66
CA ILE A 88 1.67 12.75 6.43
C ILE A 88 2.30 13.71 5.43
N ILE A 89 2.91 13.20 4.36
CA ILE A 89 3.66 14.02 3.39
C ILE A 89 3.10 13.90 1.98
N ASP A 90 3.48 14.84 1.12
CA ASP A 90 3.15 14.79 -0.29
C ASP A 90 3.97 13.68 -0.98
N PHE A 91 3.34 12.98 -1.92
CA PHE A 91 4.05 12.07 -2.82
C PHE A 91 5.17 12.75 -3.61
N GLN A 92 5.02 14.04 -3.94
CA GLN A 92 6.06 14.80 -4.64
C GLN A 92 7.36 14.89 -3.84
N GLU A 93 7.30 14.87 -2.50
CA GLU A 93 8.50 14.96 -1.64
C GLU A 93 9.41 13.73 -1.72
N ILE A 94 8.89 12.59 -2.19
CA ILE A 94 9.68 11.35 -2.32
C ILE A 94 10.19 11.09 -3.74
N LEU A 95 9.84 11.96 -4.69
CA LEU A 95 10.37 11.91 -6.04
C LEU A 95 11.79 12.48 -6.01
N LEU A 96 12.77 11.58 -5.94
CA LEU A 96 14.17 11.92 -6.01
C LEU A 96 14.65 11.82 -7.46
N ASP A 97 15.57 12.71 -7.85
CA ASP A 97 16.35 12.59 -9.09
C ASP A 97 17.47 11.54 -8.99
N ASP A 98 17.49 10.75 -7.91
CA ASP A 98 18.41 9.63 -7.72
C ASP A 98 17.76 8.32 -8.18
N PHE A 99 18.15 7.89 -9.38
CA PHE A 99 17.69 6.64 -9.99
C PHE A 99 18.57 5.43 -9.63
N LYS A 100 19.50 5.58 -8.68
CA LYS A 100 20.33 4.45 -8.26
C LYS A 100 19.46 3.38 -7.61
N ASN A 101 19.69 2.14 -8.02
CA ASN A 101 19.08 1.02 -7.32
C ASN A 101 19.55 1.01 -5.86
N PRO A 102 18.63 0.85 -4.89
CA PRO A 102 19.02 0.65 -3.52
C PRO A 102 19.90 -0.59 -3.44
N ASN A 103 21.07 -0.46 -2.79
CA ASN A 103 22.00 -1.57 -2.62
C ASN A 103 21.49 -2.53 -1.54
N ILE A 104 20.45 -3.28 -1.87
CA ILE A 104 19.78 -4.25 -1.00
C ILE A 104 19.93 -5.67 -1.57
N ASP A 105 20.26 -6.64 -0.71
CA ASP A 105 20.30 -8.05 -1.08
C ASP A 105 18.87 -8.58 -1.21
N VAL A 106 18.38 -8.66 -2.45
CA VAL A 106 17.06 -9.19 -2.78
C VAL A 106 17.22 -10.59 -3.34
N ARG A 107 16.63 -11.58 -2.65
CA ARG A 107 16.70 -12.99 -3.03
C ARG A 107 15.36 -13.50 -3.51
N ASN A 108 15.38 -14.63 -4.20
CA ASN A 108 14.17 -15.15 -4.83
C ASN A 108 13.08 -15.61 -3.85
N PHE A 109 13.46 -15.90 -2.62
CA PHE A 109 12.55 -16.28 -1.55
C PHE A 109 12.03 -15.08 -0.75
N HIS A 110 12.55 -13.87 -0.98
CA HIS A 110 12.05 -12.68 -0.29
C HIS A 110 10.62 -12.36 -0.75
N PRO A 111 9.73 -11.99 0.19
CA PRO A 111 8.44 -11.40 -0.11
C PRO A 111 8.58 -10.22 -1.07
N LEU A 112 7.74 -10.20 -2.11
CA LEU A 112 7.62 -9.09 -3.04
C LEU A 112 6.33 -8.32 -2.78
N GLU A 113 5.20 -9.02 -2.70
CA GLU A 113 3.87 -8.41 -2.64
C GLU A 113 2.90 -9.29 -1.87
N ILE A 114 1.93 -8.67 -1.17
CA ILE A 114 0.75 -9.35 -0.64
C ILE A 114 -0.50 -8.78 -1.32
N LEU A 115 -1.20 -9.62 -2.09
CA LEU A 115 -2.47 -9.28 -2.71
C LEU A 115 -3.64 -9.79 -1.85
N TYR A 116 -4.45 -8.88 -1.34
CA TYR A 116 -5.65 -9.25 -0.59
C TYR A 116 -6.83 -9.54 -1.53
N THR A 117 -7.42 -10.72 -1.38
CA THR A 117 -8.59 -11.17 -2.16
C THR A 117 -9.79 -11.40 -1.24
N SER A 118 -11.00 -11.06 -1.72
CA SER A 118 -12.24 -11.34 -1.00
C SER A 118 -12.52 -12.84 -1.03
N GLY A 119 -12.24 -13.54 0.08
CA GLY A 119 -12.61 -14.95 0.23
C GLY A 119 -14.11 -15.13 0.45
N THR A 120 -14.61 -16.35 0.20
CA THR A 120 -16.01 -16.74 0.46
C THR A 120 -16.37 -16.76 1.94
N THR A 121 -15.37 -16.84 2.83
CA THR A 121 -15.51 -16.89 4.29
C THR A 121 -15.60 -15.51 4.95
N GLY A 122 -15.83 -14.45 4.17
CA GLY A 122 -16.07 -13.07 4.65
C GLY A 122 -14.80 -12.26 4.99
N ARG A 123 -13.71 -12.89 5.42
CA ARG A 123 -12.42 -12.21 5.65
C ARG A 123 -11.48 -12.31 4.44
N PRO A 124 -10.80 -11.22 4.05
CA PRO A 124 -9.82 -11.24 2.98
C PRO A 124 -8.64 -12.16 3.28
N LYS A 125 -8.09 -12.79 2.25
CA LYS A 125 -6.85 -13.59 2.34
C LYS A 125 -5.72 -12.87 1.61
N GLY A 126 -4.57 -12.74 2.26
CA GLY A 126 -3.34 -12.20 1.67
C GLY A 126 -2.59 -13.28 0.89
N VAL A 127 -2.54 -13.14 -0.44
CA VAL A 127 -1.75 -13.99 -1.33
C VAL A 127 -0.35 -13.42 -1.40
N LEU A 128 0.64 -14.16 -0.88
CA LEU A 128 2.04 -13.75 -0.87
C LEU A 128 2.72 -14.12 -2.19
N TYR A 129 3.23 -13.12 -2.89
CA TYR A 129 4.11 -13.26 -4.03
C TYR A 129 5.56 -13.11 -3.59
N ARG A 130 6.43 -13.97 -4.11
CA ARG A 130 7.88 -13.93 -3.91
C ARG A 130 8.55 -13.40 -5.15
N ASN A 131 9.77 -12.88 -4.99
CA ASN A 131 10.53 -12.38 -6.11
C ASN A 131 11.09 -13.53 -6.97
N TYR A 132 10.40 -13.99 -8.02
CA TYR A 132 10.93 -15.09 -8.85
C TYR A 132 12.05 -14.69 -9.81
N TYR A 133 12.31 -13.39 -10.00
CA TYR A 133 13.29 -12.86 -10.93
C TYR A 133 14.35 -12.06 -10.16
N THR A 134 15.48 -12.70 -9.84
CA THR A 134 16.70 -11.98 -9.47
C THR A 134 17.45 -11.61 -10.75
N LEU A 135 17.69 -10.32 -10.96
CA LEU A 135 18.62 -9.80 -11.98
C LEU A 135 20.07 -10.12 -11.60
#